data_AF-A0A2W5XYY1-F1
#
_entry.id   AF-A0A2W5XYY1-F1
#
_cell.length_a   1.000
_cell.length_b   1.000
_cell.length_c   1.000
_cell.angle_alpha   90.00
_cell.angle_beta   90.00
_cell.angle_gamma   90.00
#
_symmetry.space_group_name_H-M   'P 1'
#
loop_
_entity.id
_entity.type
_entity.pdbx_description
1 polymer ?
#
loop_
_entity_poly.entity_id
_entity_poly.type
_entity_poly.pdbx_seq_one_letter_code
_entity_poly.pdbx_strand_id
1 'polypeptide(L)'
;MGFCMSWDTIMKKPKNASACKRKSGAWRAPLGCRGRTMIEPEKDAPRPQGYRRISESKIWRSFHHAFNGIMYAAKTQLNMRLHLVAAALVLGATLALRLDRVYVIAIVIIVAVVVALELLNTAVEALVDLLTVAHHPLAKTAKDASAGAVLVASIAAVIVGYLVFYEGIFSAGPRVYTALASVPANTVFIILAIVAIGTIFAKAYTGRGSALQGGAVSGHSAIAFAMATILALYYQKPLVALLALGLAGLVAQSRVEAGIHSAFEVGWGALLGVLVTLAAYVLIRPHVL
;
A
#
# COMPACT_ATOMS: atom_id res chain seq x y z
N MET A 1 3.40 -7.48 -40.36
CA MET A 1 2.91 -6.87 -41.63
C MET A 1 1.46 -6.45 -41.40
N GLY A 2 1.23 -5.14 -41.35
CA GLY A 2 -0.06 -4.56 -40.96
C GLY A 2 -1.11 -4.62 -42.07
N PHE A 3 -2.37 -4.73 -41.66
CA PHE A 3 -3.51 -4.45 -42.53
C PHE A 3 -4.20 -3.18 -42.01
N CYS A 4 -3.97 -2.09 -42.72
CA CYS A 4 -4.66 -0.83 -42.58
C CYS A 4 -6.05 -1.00 -43.24
N MET A 5 -7.13 -1.08 -42.47
CA MET A 5 -8.49 -1.01 -43.03
C MET A 5 -8.90 0.46 -43.14
N SER A 6 -9.11 0.91 -44.38
CA SER A 6 -9.60 2.24 -44.73
C SER A 6 -11.00 2.48 -44.16
N TRP A 7 -11.24 3.69 -43.66
CA TRP A 7 -12.51 4.22 -43.14
C TRP A 7 -13.67 4.28 -44.15
N ASP A 8 -13.44 3.93 -45.43
CA ASP A 8 -14.44 4.04 -46.50
C ASP A 8 -15.56 2.98 -46.45
N THR A 9 -15.49 1.97 -45.58
CA THR A 9 -16.49 0.88 -45.56
C THR A 9 -17.77 1.22 -44.78
N ILE A 10 -17.81 2.36 -44.07
CA ILE A 10 -18.96 2.76 -43.22
C ILE A 10 -19.93 3.73 -43.92
N MET A 11 -19.55 4.33 -45.05
CA MET A 11 -20.37 5.33 -45.74
C MET A 11 -20.90 4.76 -47.07
N LYS A 12 -22.07 4.11 -47.05
CA LYS A 12 -22.83 3.79 -48.28
C LYS A 12 -23.14 5.10 -49.02
N LYS A 13 -22.51 5.31 -50.18
CA LYS A 13 -22.83 6.41 -51.10
C LYS A 13 -24.32 6.37 -51.50
N PRO A 14 -25.05 7.49 -51.45
CA PRO A 14 -26.36 7.58 -52.09
C PRO A 14 -26.20 7.45 -53.61
N LYS A 15 -27.03 6.63 -54.26
CA LYS A 15 -26.89 6.24 -55.67
C LYS A 15 -27.18 7.36 -56.69
N ASN A 16 -27.70 8.52 -56.29
CA ASN A 16 -28.06 9.59 -57.24
C ASN A 16 -27.54 10.95 -56.76
N ALA A 17 -26.27 11.25 -57.02
CA ALA A 17 -25.68 12.58 -56.84
C ALA A 17 -25.14 13.11 -58.17
N SER A 18 -26.01 13.22 -59.17
CA SER A 18 -25.69 13.87 -60.44
C SER A 18 -26.40 15.21 -60.52
N ALA A 19 -25.76 16.25 -59.95
CA ALA A 19 -25.79 17.64 -60.44
C ALA A 19 -25.40 18.61 -59.32
N CYS A 20 -24.11 18.86 -59.15
CA CYS A 20 -23.65 20.13 -58.58
C CYS A 20 -22.34 20.52 -59.25
N LYS A 21 -22.42 21.13 -60.44
CA LYS A 21 -21.24 21.70 -61.12
C LYS A 21 -20.82 22.98 -60.39
N ARG A 22 -19.59 22.97 -59.90
CA ARG A 22 -18.89 24.12 -59.33
C ARG A 22 -18.63 25.16 -60.43
N LYS A 23 -19.28 26.33 -60.36
CA LYS A 23 -18.85 27.54 -61.07
C LYS A 23 -18.48 28.62 -60.05
N SER A 24 -17.20 28.99 -60.07
CA SER A 24 -16.61 30.28 -59.69
C SER A 24 -17.30 31.13 -58.61
N GLY A 25 -16.69 31.17 -57.43
CA GLY A 25 -16.44 32.40 -56.67
C GLY A 25 -17.63 33.30 -56.31
N ALA A 26 -18.61 32.80 -55.55
CA ALA A 26 -19.42 33.58 -54.60
C ALA A 26 -20.41 32.64 -53.89
N TRP A 27 -20.44 32.66 -52.55
CA TRP A 27 -21.51 32.01 -51.80
C TRP A 27 -22.79 32.84 -51.91
N ARG A 28 -23.66 32.52 -52.88
CA ARG A 28 -25.07 32.90 -52.83
C ARG A 28 -25.92 31.64 -52.88
N ALA A 29 -26.63 31.35 -51.81
CA ALA A 29 -27.69 30.34 -51.83
C ALA A 29 -28.83 30.83 -52.76
N PRO A 30 -29.28 30.05 -53.75
CA PRO A 30 -30.46 30.41 -54.52
C PRO A 30 -31.72 30.33 -53.65
N LEU A 31 -32.49 31.41 -53.65
CA LEU A 31 -33.86 31.46 -53.15
C LEU A 31 -34.71 30.51 -54.02
N GLY A 32 -34.96 29.29 -53.55
CA GLY A 32 -35.75 28.32 -54.32
C GLY A 32 -35.93 26.92 -53.71
N CYS A 33 -35.12 26.50 -52.74
CA CYS A 33 -35.30 25.18 -52.10
C CYS A 33 -36.26 25.27 -50.91
N ARG A 34 -37.54 25.46 -51.19
CA ARG A 34 -38.62 25.28 -50.20
C ARG A 34 -39.31 23.93 -50.48
N GLY A 35 -39.18 22.99 -49.54
CA GLY A 35 -40.06 21.82 -49.44
C GLY A 35 -39.44 20.46 -49.73
N ARG A 36 -39.00 19.76 -48.68
CA ARG A 36 -39.57 18.47 -48.20
C ARG A 36 -38.66 17.91 -47.09
N THR A 37 -38.93 18.27 -45.85
CA THR A 37 -38.66 17.38 -44.73
C THR A 37 -39.87 16.47 -44.59
N MET A 38 -39.63 15.16 -44.54
CA MET A 38 -40.39 14.13 -43.81
C MET A 38 -39.85 12.79 -44.31
N ILE A 39 -38.90 12.23 -43.56
CA ILE A 39 -38.69 10.79 -43.58
C ILE A 39 -39.89 10.24 -42.81
N GLU A 40 -40.90 9.76 -43.53
CA GLU A 40 -42.01 9.04 -42.91
C GLU A 40 -41.46 7.75 -42.28
N PRO A 41 -41.77 7.45 -41.01
CA PRO A 41 -41.34 6.20 -40.40
C PRO A 41 -42.07 5.05 -41.10
N GLU A 42 -41.31 4.08 -41.60
CA GLU A 42 -41.82 2.85 -42.18
C GLU A 42 -42.71 2.12 -41.17
N LYS A 43 -44.03 2.12 -41.42
CA LYS A 43 -45.07 1.66 -40.47
C LYS A 43 -45.11 0.15 -40.24
N ASP A 44 -44.44 -0.64 -41.09
CA ASP A 44 -44.62 -2.09 -41.15
C ASP A 44 -43.31 -2.90 -41.05
N ALA A 45 -42.27 -2.35 -40.42
CA ALA A 45 -41.09 -3.15 -40.10
C ALA A 45 -41.49 -4.29 -39.14
N PRO A 46 -41.28 -5.57 -39.51
CA PRO A 46 -41.61 -6.68 -38.63
C PRO A 46 -40.82 -6.56 -37.33
N ARG A 47 -41.53 -6.43 -36.20
CA ARG A 47 -40.89 -6.41 -34.88
C ARG A 47 -40.13 -7.73 -34.71
N PRO A 48 -38.82 -7.71 -34.38
CA PRO A 48 -38.07 -8.94 -34.19
C PRO A 48 -38.73 -9.75 -33.08
N GLN A 49 -39.31 -10.88 -33.45
CA GLN A 49 -39.95 -11.80 -32.53
C GLN A 49 -38.87 -12.56 -31.76
N GLY A 50 -38.91 -12.46 -30.44
CA GLY A 50 -38.19 -13.35 -29.55
C GLY A 50 -36.81 -12.86 -29.11
N TYR A 51 -36.79 -11.91 -28.17
CA TYR A 51 -35.75 -11.91 -27.15
C TYR A 51 -36.36 -12.34 -25.82
N ARG A 52 -36.51 -13.67 -25.63
CA ARG A 52 -36.61 -14.22 -24.28
C ARG A 52 -35.22 -14.74 -23.92
N ARG A 53 -34.41 -13.91 -23.27
CA ARG A 53 -33.22 -14.40 -22.56
C ARG A 53 -33.35 -14.02 -21.09
N ILE A 54 -33.26 -15.07 -20.28
CA ILE A 54 -33.57 -15.14 -18.86
C ILE A 54 -33.08 -13.89 -18.12
N SER A 55 -33.98 -13.34 -17.30
CA SER A 55 -33.67 -12.37 -16.25
C SER A 55 -32.70 -13.00 -15.25
N GLU A 56 -31.43 -13.13 -15.63
CA GLU A 56 -30.38 -12.98 -14.64
C GLU A 56 -30.52 -11.58 -14.09
N SER A 57 -30.93 -11.47 -12.83
CA SER A 57 -31.31 -10.21 -12.23
C SER A 57 -30.22 -9.19 -12.50
N LYS A 58 -30.59 -8.01 -13.01
CA LYS A 58 -29.71 -6.86 -13.30
C LYS A 58 -28.60 -6.66 -12.25
N ILE A 59 -28.92 -6.99 -11.00
CA ILE A 59 -28.09 -7.04 -9.80
C ILE A 59 -26.84 -7.93 -9.97
N TRP A 60 -26.99 -9.20 -10.37
CA TRP A 60 -25.88 -10.13 -10.55
C TRP A 60 -24.86 -9.65 -11.59
N ARG A 61 -25.34 -9.03 -12.68
CA ARG A 61 -24.47 -8.43 -13.69
C ARG A 61 -23.69 -7.24 -13.13
N SER A 62 -24.33 -6.37 -12.36
CA SER A 62 -23.65 -5.24 -11.69
C SER A 62 -22.56 -5.70 -10.72
N PHE A 63 -22.82 -6.73 -9.91
CA PHE A 63 -21.79 -7.32 -9.04
C PHE A 63 -20.63 -7.90 -9.85
N HIS A 64 -20.93 -8.64 -10.93
CA HIS A 64 -19.90 -9.19 -11.79
C HIS A 64 -19.00 -8.09 -12.40
N HIS A 65 -19.57 -6.97 -12.85
CA HIS A 65 -18.80 -5.83 -13.33
C HIS A 65 -17.93 -5.19 -12.24
N ALA A 66 -18.46 -5.03 -11.01
CA ALA A 66 -17.70 -4.51 -9.88
C ALA A 66 -16.51 -5.42 -9.52
N PHE A 67 -16.73 -6.74 -9.47
CA PHE A 67 -15.67 -7.73 -9.25
C PHE A 67 -14.61 -7.70 -10.34
N ASN A 68 -15.01 -7.56 -11.60
CA ASN A 68 -14.06 -7.43 -12.71
C ASN A 68 -13.19 -6.18 -12.57
N GLY A 69 -13.75 -5.06 -12.09
CA GLY A 69 -12.99 -3.84 -11.78
C GLY A 69 -11.94 -4.05 -10.68
N ILE A 70 -12.32 -4.71 -9.59
CA ILE A 70 -11.39 -5.06 -8.49
C ILE A 70 -10.29 -5.99 -9.00
N MET A 71 -10.66 -7.04 -9.73
CA MET A 71 -9.71 -8.01 -10.27
C MET A 71 -8.77 -7.39 -11.31
N TYR A 72 -9.26 -6.45 -12.11
CA TYR A 72 -8.44 -5.67 -13.04
C TYR A 72 -7.38 -4.90 -12.27
N ALA A 73 -7.78 -4.06 -11.30
CA ALA A 73 -6.85 -3.25 -10.51
C ALA A 73 -5.82 -4.12 -9.75
N ALA A 74 -6.26 -5.22 -9.14
CA ALA A 74 -5.36 -6.14 -8.43
C ALA A 74 -4.33 -6.82 -9.37
N LYS A 75 -4.69 -7.03 -10.64
CA LYS A 75 -3.78 -7.63 -11.63
C LYS A 75 -2.88 -6.61 -12.31
N THR A 76 -3.30 -5.37 -12.49
CA THR A 76 -2.53 -4.37 -13.24
C THR A 76 -1.69 -3.47 -12.36
N GLN A 77 -2.19 -3.10 -11.17
CA GLN A 77 -1.57 -2.10 -10.31
C GLN A 77 -0.77 -2.72 -9.16
N LEU A 78 0.49 -2.32 -9.02
CA LEU A 78 1.36 -2.75 -7.92
C LEU A 78 0.85 -2.25 -6.57
N ASN A 79 0.47 -0.98 -6.49
CA ASN A 79 -0.02 -0.33 -5.27
C ASN A 79 -1.27 -1.04 -4.73
N MET A 80 -2.23 -1.39 -5.60
CA MET A 80 -3.38 -2.22 -5.24
C MET A 80 -2.96 -3.56 -4.60
N ARG A 81 -1.98 -4.27 -5.17
CA ARG A 81 -1.50 -5.54 -4.59
C ARG A 81 -0.90 -5.34 -3.20
N LEU A 82 -0.10 -4.28 -3.02
CA LEU A 82 0.49 -3.94 -1.72
C LEU A 82 -0.60 -3.61 -0.69
N HIS A 83 -1.58 -2.79 -1.05
CA HIS A 83 -2.71 -2.47 -0.17
C HIS A 83 -3.54 -3.72 0.20
N LEU A 84 -3.75 -4.66 -0.73
CA LEU A 84 -4.46 -5.91 -0.44
C LEU A 84 -3.67 -6.83 0.49
N VAL A 85 -2.35 -6.94 0.33
CA VAL A 85 -1.50 -7.71 1.25
C VAL A 85 -1.51 -7.06 2.64
N ALA A 86 -1.35 -5.74 2.72
CA ALA A 86 -1.42 -5.00 3.99
C ALA A 86 -2.79 -5.17 4.66
N ALA A 87 -3.89 -5.08 3.91
CA ALA A 87 -5.24 -5.33 4.38
C ALA A 87 -5.39 -6.74 4.96
N ALA A 88 -4.88 -7.77 4.27
CA ALA A 88 -4.92 -9.15 4.75
C ALA A 88 -4.14 -9.32 6.07
N LEU A 89 -2.95 -8.72 6.18
CA LEU A 89 -2.14 -8.76 7.40
C LEU A 89 -2.84 -8.07 8.57
N VAL A 90 -3.39 -6.87 8.34
CA VAL A 90 -4.11 -6.09 9.35
C VAL A 90 -5.36 -6.84 9.83
N LEU A 91 -6.19 -7.34 8.92
CA LEU A 91 -7.37 -8.13 9.28
C LEU A 91 -7.00 -9.43 10.02
N GLY A 92 -5.92 -10.10 9.59
CA GLY A 92 -5.38 -11.27 10.29
C GLY A 92 -4.95 -10.95 11.71
N ALA A 93 -4.24 -9.83 11.92
CA ALA A 93 -3.83 -9.36 13.24
C ALA A 93 -5.04 -9.00 14.13
N THR A 94 -6.07 -8.36 13.56
CA THR A 94 -7.31 -8.05 14.26
C THR A 94 -8.02 -9.31 14.78
N LEU A 95 -8.08 -10.37 13.97
CA LEU A 95 -8.64 -11.67 14.39
C LEU A 95 -7.78 -12.35 15.46
N ALA A 96 -6.46 -12.31 15.33
CA ALA A 96 -5.53 -12.92 16.28
C ALA A 96 -5.60 -12.27 17.68
N LEU A 97 -5.76 -10.95 17.74
CA LEU A 97 -5.78 -10.19 18.99
C LEU A 97 -7.15 -10.13 19.67
N ARG A 98 -8.20 -10.73 19.07
CA ARG A 98 -9.57 -10.78 19.62
C ARG A 98 -10.08 -9.41 20.10
N LEU A 99 -9.91 -8.40 19.25
CA LEU A 99 -10.27 -7.02 19.56
C LEU A 99 -11.79 -6.85 19.71
N ASP A 100 -12.21 -5.84 20.46
CA ASP A 100 -13.63 -5.49 20.60
C ASP A 100 -14.24 -5.05 19.25
N ARG A 101 -15.57 -5.21 19.12
CA ARG A 101 -16.34 -4.99 17.89
C ARG A 101 -16.12 -3.58 17.33
N VAL A 102 -16.00 -2.57 18.18
CA VAL A 102 -15.77 -1.18 17.76
C VAL A 102 -14.45 -1.04 17.00
N TYR A 103 -13.39 -1.69 17.47
CA TYR A 103 -12.08 -1.67 16.82
C TYR A 103 -12.06 -2.46 15.52
N VAL A 104 -12.74 -3.61 15.49
CA VAL A 104 -12.92 -4.39 14.25
C VAL A 104 -13.64 -3.56 13.18
N ILE A 105 -14.71 -2.87 13.55
CA ILE A 105 -15.45 -1.98 12.64
C ILE A 105 -14.55 -0.87 12.10
N ALA A 106 -13.78 -0.21 12.96
CA ALA A 106 -12.85 0.85 12.54
C ALA A 106 -11.81 0.36 11.53
N ILE A 107 -11.22 -0.83 11.76
CA ILE A 107 -10.26 -1.46 10.84
C ILE A 107 -10.91 -1.82 9.50
N VAL A 108 -12.09 -2.43 9.53
CA VAL A 108 -12.80 -2.81 8.29
C VAL A 108 -13.14 -1.58 7.47
N ILE A 109 -13.62 -0.51 8.09
CA ILE A 109 -13.95 0.75 7.41
C ILE A 109 -12.69 1.36 6.79
N ILE A 110 -11.60 1.49 7.55
CA ILE A 110 -10.42 2.20 7.03
C ILE A 110 -9.71 1.42 5.92
N VAL A 111 -9.70 0.08 6.01
CA VAL A 111 -9.22 -0.80 4.94
C VAL A 111 -10.08 -0.64 3.68
N ALA A 112 -11.42 -0.64 3.84
CA ALA A 112 -12.34 -0.46 2.71
C ALA A 112 -12.15 0.91 2.03
N VAL A 113 -11.92 1.97 2.81
CA VAL A 113 -11.64 3.33 2.28
C VAL A 113 -10.36 3.37 1.45
N VAL A 114 -9.26 2.79 1.95
CA VAL A 114 -7.98 2.74 1.22
C VAL A 114 -8.14 1.98 -0.10
N VAL A 115 -8.76 0.80 -0.08
CA VAL A 115 -9.00 0.00 -1.31
C VAL A 115 -9.91 0.74 -2.29
N ALA A 116 -10.96 1.41 -1.79
CA ALA A 116 -11.85 2.19 -2.64
C ALA A 116 -11.14 3.38 -3.31
N LEU A 117 -10.29 4.10 -2.57
CA LEU A 117 -9.52 5.22 -3.13
C LEU A 117 -8.46 4.75 -4.13
N GLU A 118 -7.85 3.59 -3.91
CA GLU A 118 -6.92 3.00 -4.88
C GLU A 118 -7.62 2.58 -6.18
N LEU A 119 -8.84 2.05 -6.09
CA LEU A 119 -9.69 1.78 -7.27
C LEU A 119 -10.06 3.07 -8.01
N LEU A 120 -10.41 4.13 -7.27
CA LEU A 120 -10.68 5.45 -7.86
C LEU A 120 -9.45 6.05 -8.52
N ASN A 121 -8.26 5.93 -7.90
CA ASN A 121 -7.00 6.34 -8.50
C ASN A 121 -6.76 5.62 -9.83
N THR A 122 -6.95 4.30 -9.85
CA THR A 122 -6.83 3.49 -11.07
C THR A 122 -7.84 3.92 -12.15
N ALA A 123 -9.07 4.26 -11.77
CA ALA A 123 -10.09 4.73 -12.69
C ALA A 123 -9.77 6.12 -13.27
N VAL A 124 -9.25 7.03 -12.44
CA VAL A 124 -8.79 8.36 -12.88
C VAL A 124 -7.60 8.23 -13.83
N GLU A 125 -6.62 7.38 -13.51
CA GLU A 125 -5.50 7.09 -14.40
C GLU A 125 -5.98 6.60 -15.77
N ALA A 126 -6.85 5.60 -15.80
CA ALA A 126 -7.40 5.05 -17.04
C ALA A 126 -8.19 6.09 -17.85
N LEU A 127 -8.97 6.94 -17.19
CA LEU A 127 -9.72 8.03 -17.84
C LEU A 127 -8.76 9.08 -18.43
N VAL A 128 -7.74 9.49 -17.69
CA VAL A 128 -6.76 10.48 -18.17
C VAL A 128 -5.94 9.91 -19.33
N ASP A 129 -5.57 8.63 -19.28
CA ASP A 129 -4.85 7.93 -20.36
C ASP A 129 -5.71 7.75 -21.61
N LEU A 130 -7.03 7.63 -21.47
CA LEU A 130 -7.95 7.61 -22.59
C LEU A 130 -8.05 8.97 -23.30
N LEU A 131 -8.00 10.07 -22.53
CA LEU A 131 -8.23 11.43 -23.05
C LEU A 131 -6.95 12.10 -23.56
N THR A 132 -5.78 11.65 -23.13
CA THR A 132 -4.50 12.32 -23.44
C THR A 132 -3.50 11.39 -24.11
N VAL A 133 -3.00 11.80 -25.29
CA VAL A 133 -1.97 11.06 -26.04
C VAL A 133 -0.57 11.63 -25.76
N ALA A 134 -0.49 12.91 -25.40
CA ALA A 134 0.75 13.60 -25.04
C ALA A 134 0.64 14.21 -23.64
N HIS A 135 1.79 14.40 -22.99
CA HIS A 135 1.84 14.89 -21.62
C HIS A 135 1.23 16.30 -21.51
N HIS A 136 0.17 16.44 -20.72
CA HIS A 136 -0.53 17.70 -20.50
C HIS A 136 -0.47 18.10 -19.01
N PRO A 137 -0.18 19.37 -18.67
CA PRO A 137 -0.01 19.80 -17.28
C PRO A 137 -1.24 19.50 -16.41
N LEU A 138 -2.45 19.73 -16.92
CA LEU A 138 -3.69 19.39 -16.19
C LEU A 138 -3.88 17.88 -15.96
N ALA A 139 -3.44 17.05 -16.91
CA ALA A 139 -3.52 15.60 -16.78
C ALA A 139 -2.59 15.10 -15.67
N LYS A 140 -1.39 15.70 -15.58
CA LYS A 140 -0.48 15.48 -14.47
C LYS A 140 -1.12 15.87 -13.14
N THR A 141 -1.69 17.08 -13.04
CA THR A 141 -2.35 17.54 -11.81
C THR A 141 -3.48 16.61 -11.37
N ALA A 142 -4.30 16.10 -12.29
CA ALA A 142 -5.38 15.17 -11.98
C ALA A 142 -4.86 13.85 -11.38
N LYS A 143 -3.80 13.27 -11.98
CA LYS A 143 -3.16 12.05 -11.48
C LYS A 143 -2.45 12.26 -10.14
N ASP A 144 -1.75 13.37 -9.99
CA ASP A 144 -1.06 13.71 -8.74
C ASP A 144 -2.08 13.91 -7.60
N ALA A 145 -3.22 14.54 -7.88
CA ALA A 145 -4.29 14.74 -6.91
C ALA A 145 -4.97 13.41 -6.51
N SER A 146 -5.23 12.50 -7.46
CA SER A 146 -5.81 11.19 -7.14
C SER A 146 -4.85 10.34 -6.32
N ALA A 147 -3.56 10.32 -6.66
CA ALA A 147 -2.52 9.66 -5.86
C ALA A 147 -2.39 10.28 -4.46
N GLY A 148 -2.48 11.61 -4.35
CA GLY A 148 -2.49 12.32 -3.08
C GLY A 148 -3.65 11.91 -2.16
N ALA A 149 -4.83 11.64 -2.71
CA ALA A 149 -5.97 11.15 -1.93
C ALA A 149 -5.72 9.77 -1.32
N VAL A 150 -5.11 8.84 -2.08
CA VAL A 150 -4.70 7.52 -1.57
C VAL A 150 -3.67 7.66 -0.46
N LEU A 151 -2.70 8.58 -0.62
CA LEU A 151 -1.68 8.83 0.39
C LEU A 151 -2.29 9.30 1.71
N VAL A 152 -3.21 10.27 1.67
CA VAL A 152 -3.91 10.77 2.87
C VAL A 152 -4.68 9.64 3.56
N ALA A 153 -5.41 8.82 2.80
CA ALA A 153 -6.13 7.69 3.36
C ALA A 153 -5.21 6.62 3.95
N SER A 154 -4.05 6.38 3.32
CA SER A 154 -3.06 5.43 3.82
C SER A 154 -2.44 5.90 5.15
N ILE A 155 -2.15 7.20 5.28
CA ILE A 155 -1.69 7.78 6.56
C ILE A 155 -2.78 7.62 7.63
N ALA A 156 -4.04 7.93 7.31
CA ALA A 156 -5.14 7.73 8.23
C ALA A 156 -5.28 6.25 8.65
N ALA A 157 -5.12 5.30 7.72
CA ALA A 157 -5.13 3.87 8.00
C ALA A 157 -4.01 3.45 8.97
N VAL A 158 -2.81 4.00 8.82
CA VAL A 158 -1.71 3.76 9.76
C VAL A 158 -2.05 4.30 11.15
N ILE A 159 -2.63 5.49 11.25
CA ILE A 159 -3.02 6.09 12.54
C ILE A 159 -4.12 5.27 13.22
N VAL A 160 -5.18 4.92 12.49
CA VAL A 160 -6.27 4.07 13.01
C VAL A 160 -5.75 2.71 13.43
N GLY A 161 -4.91 2.08 12.59
CA GLY A 161 -4.25 0.82 12.90
C GLY A 161 -3.43 0.91 14.19
N TYR A 162 -2.61 1.96 14.34
CA TYR A 162 -1.85 2.21 15.56
C TYR A 162 -2.76 2.30 16.79
N LEU A 163 -3.81 3.13 16.76
CA LEU A 163 -4.71 3.32 17.91
C LEU A 163 -5.42 2.02 18.30
N VAL A 164 -5.91 1.27 17.32
CA VAL A 164 -6.60 -0.01 17.52
C VAL A 164 -5.66 -1.08 18.09
N PHE A 165 -4.50 -1.25 17.48
CA PHE A 165 -3.55 -2.29 17.91
C PHE A 165 -2.80 -1.92 19.18
N TYR A 166 -2.65 -0.63 19.48
CA TYR A 166 -2.12 -0.16 20.76
C TYR A 166 -2.93 -0.74 21.92
N GLU A 167 -4.26 -0.61 21.90
CA GLU A 167 -5.08 -1.17 22.98
C GLU A 167 -5.03 -2.69 23.02
N GLY A 168 -5.05 -3.36 21.87
CA GLY A 168 -4.96 -4.82 21.78
C GLY A 168 -3.66 -5.40 22.34
N ILE A 169 -2.52 -4.84 21.95
CA ILE A 169 -1.19 -5.32 22.37
C ILE A 169 -0.94 -4.98 23.85
N PHE A 170 -1.33 -3.79 24.30
CA PHE A 170 -1.07 -3.33 25.66
C PHE A 170 -2.00 -4.00 26.69
N SER A 171 -3.20 -4.43 26.28
CA SER A 171 -4.06 -5.25 27.15
C SER A 171 -3.51 -6.67 27.37
N ALA A 172 -2.79 -7.22 26.39
CA ALA A 172 -2.11 -8.51 26.49
C ALA A 172 -0.74 -8.45 27.22
N GLY A 173 -0.08 -7.29 27.20
CA GLY A 173 1.27 -7.06 27.71
C GLY A 173 1.55 -7.38 29.19
N PRO A 174 0.64 -7.12 30.15
CA PRO A 174 0.97 -7.24 31.58
C PRO A 174 1.42 -8.64 32.00
N ARG A 175 1.05 -9.70 31.25
CA ARG A 175 1.45 -11.08 31.56
C ARG A 175 2.91 -11.40 31.23
N VAL A 176 3.53 -10.67 30.30
CA VAL A 176 4.94 -10.88 29.90
C VAL A 176 5.89 -10.03 30.75
N TYR A 177 5.49 -8.79 31.09
CA TYR A 177 6.34 -7.87 31.84
C TYR A 177 6.45 -8.23 33.34
N THR A 178 5.38 -8.73 33.96
CA THR A 178 5.37 -9.01 35.42
C THR A 178 6.22 -10.22 35.82
N ALA A 179 6.65 -11.06 34.87
CA ALA A 179 7.50 -12.22 35.16
C ALA A 179 8.98 -11.87 35.39
N LEU A 180 9.40 -10.63 35.15
CA LEU A 180 10.81 -10.27 34.97
C LEU A 180 11.33 -9.17 35.92
N ALA A 181 10.51 -8.41 36.65
CA ALA A 181 11.02 -7.25 37.41
C ALA A 181 11.59 -7.54 38.80
N SER A 182 12.90 -7.28 38.97
CA SER A 182 13.51 -6.52 40.08
C SER A 182 15.05 -6.50 39.94
N VAL A 183 15.60 -5.70 39.02
CA VAL A 183 17.05 -5.68 38.76
C VAL A 183 17.64 -4.30 39.14
N PRO A 184 18.75 -4.23 39.90
CA PRO A 184 19.35 -2.97 40.34
C PRO A 184 19.98 -2.17 39.17
N ALA A 185 20.02 -0.84 39.30
CA ALA A 185 20.38 0.08 38.21
C ALA A 185 21.81 -0.11 37.64
N ASN A 186 22.73 -0.64 38.45
CA ASN A 186 24.09 -0.98 38.03
C ASN A 186 24.13 -2.09 36.95
N THR A 187 23.13 -2.96 36.89
CA THR A 187 23.04 -4.03 35.90
C THR A 187 22.92 -3.51 34.47
N VAL A 188 22.32 -2.34 34.25
CA VAL A 188 22.19 -1.72 32.92
C VAL A 188 23.56 -1.50 32.29
N PHE A 189 24.50 -0.93 33.04
CA PHE A 189 25.86 -0.67 32.55
C PHE A 189 26.63 -1.97 32.27
N ILE A 190 26.43 -2.99 33.10
CA ILE A 190 27.05 -4.31 32.91
C ILE A 190 26.54 -4.96 31.62
N ILE A 191 25.22 -4.95 31.38
CA ILE A 191 24.64 -5.52 30.15
C ILE A 191 25.18 -4.81 28.91
N LEU A 192 25.23 -3.47 28.91
CA LEU A 192 25.76 -2.71 27.77
C LEU A 192 27.24 -3.01 27.54
N ALA A 193 28.04 -3.18 28.59
CA ALA A 193 29.43 -3.59 28.48
C ALA A 193 29.57 -5.02 27.90
N ILE A 194 28.75 -5.98 28.35
CA ILE A 194 28.73 -7.35 27.81
C ILE A 194 28.35 -7.34 26.33
N VAL A 195 27.33 -6.58 25.94
CA VAL A 195 26.93 -6.45 24.53
C VAL A 195 28.05 -5.82 23.71
N ALA A 196 28.68 -4.74 24.19
CA ALA A 196 29.81 -4.12 23.50
C ALA A 196 30.97 -5.11 23.30
N ILE A 197 31.38 -5.82 24.35
CA ILE A 197 32.43 -6.85 24.29
C ILE A 197 32.03 -7.98 23.33
N GLY A 198 30.80 -8.50 23.43
CA GLY A 198 30.29 -9.56 22.58
C GLY A 198 30.29 -9.18 21.10
N THR A 199 29.96 -7.92 20.77
CA THR A 199 30.02 -7.42 19.39
C THR A 199 31.44 -7.33 18.86
N ILE A 200 32.41 -6.95 19.71
CA ILE A 200 33.83 -6.91 19.35
C ILE A 200 34.34 -8.33 19.09
N PHE A 201 34.01 -9.31 19.96
CA PHE A 201 34.37 -10.71 19.76
C PHE A 201 33.75 -11.31 18.49
N ALA A 202 32.46 -11.04 18.25
CA ALA A 202 31.78 -11.52 17.04
C ALA A 202 32.45 -10.98 15.77
N LYS A 203 32.86 -9.72 15.78
CA LYS A 203 33.66 -9.13 14.68
C LYS A 203 35.04 -9.79 14.55
N ALA A 204 35.75 -9.99 15.66
CA ALA A 204 37.09 -10.56 15.70
C ALA A 204 37.14 -11.98 15.10
N TYR A 205 36.11 -12.80 15.33
CA TYR A 205 36.05 -14.18 14.81
C TYR A 205 35.83 -14.25 13.30
N THR A 206 35.19 -13.22 12.70
CA THR A 206 34.88 -13.19 11.27
C THR A 206 35.96 -12.58 10.37
N GLY A 207 36.98 -11.93 10.94
CA GLY A 207 38.17 -11.49 10.20
C GLY A 207 37.95 -10.46 9.08
N ARG A 208 36.75 -9.84 8.98
CA ARG A 208 36.42 -8.81 7.96
C ARG A 208 36.13 -7.47 8.63
N GLY A 209 36.72 -6.39 8.11
CA GLY A 209 36.50 -5.01 8.57
C GLY A 209 37.40 -4.56 9.72
N SER A 210 37.32 -3.27 10.07
CA SER A 210 38.01 -2.67 11.22
C SER A 210 37.11 -2.71 12.47
N ALA A 211 37.67 -2.53 13.67
CA ALA A 211 36.91 -2.55 14.92
C ALA A 211 35.71 -1.56 14.90
N LEU A 212 35.86 -0.40 14.24
CA LEU A 212 34.89 0.69 14.22
C LEU A 212 34.10 0.82 12.91
N GLN A 213 34.59 0.28 11.79
CA GLN A 213 33.93 0.33 10.48
C GLN A 213 33.97 -1.02 9.76
N GLY A 214 32.79 -1.53 9.37
CA GLY A 214 32.61 -2.80 8.70
C GLY A 214 32.66 -4.03 9.63
N GLY A 215 32.34 -5.19 9.06
CA GLY A 215 32.35 -6.51 9.71
C GLY A 215 30.98 -7.20 9.75
N ALA A 216 30.96 -8.48 10.13
CA ALA A 216 29.78 -9.35 10.05
C ALA A 216 28.60 -8.92 10.92
N VAL A 217 28.83 -8.03 11.88
CA VAL A 217 27.82 -7.60 12.86
C VAL A 217 27.97 -6.09 13.12
N SER A 218 26.88 -5.33 13.04
CA SER A 218 26.90 -3.89 13.36
C SER A 218 26.86 -3.63 14.87
N GLY A 219 27.94 -3.07 15.43
CA GLY A 219 28.02 -2.72 16.85
C GLY A 219 27.05 -1.63 17.29
N HIS A 220 26.83 -0.60 16.45
CA HIS A 220 25.85 0.46 16.72
C HIS A 220 24.43 -0.10 16.79
N SER A 221 24.09 -1.04 15.90
CA SER A 221 22.79 -1.72 15.91
C SER A 221 22.65 -2.61 17.15
N ALA A 222 23.68 -3.38 17.52
CA ALA A 222 23.64 -4.20 18.72
C ALA A 222 23.45 -3.40 20.00
N ILE A 223 24.19 -2.29 20.16
CA ILE A 223 24.05 -1.41 21.34
C ILE A 223 22.67 -0.75 21.36
N ALA A 224 22.20 -0.22 20.22
CA ALA A 224 20.90 0.44 20.15
C ALA A 224 19.74 -0.52 20.50
N PHE A 225 19.76 -1.75 19.97
CA PHE A 225 18.76 -2.76 20.29
C PHE A 225 18.88 -3.31 21.71
N ALA A 226 20.08 -3.39 22.28
CA ALA A 226 20.28 -3.71 23.70
C ALA A 226 19.67 -2.62 24.61
N MET A 227 19.95 -1.34 24.34
CA MET A 227 19.34 -0.22 25.08
C MET A 227 17.82 -0.24 24.96
N ALA A 228 17.28 -0.47 23.76
CA ALA A 228 15.83 -0.57 23.55
C ALA A 228 15.21 -1.72 24.35
N THR A 229 15.88 -2.87 24.40
CA THR A 229 15.45 -4.03 25.18
C THR A 229 15.49 -3.74 26.68
N ILE A 230 16.54 -3.08 27.18
CA ILE A 230 16.64 -2.66 28.59
C ILE A 230 15.49 -1.71 28.95
N LEU A 231 15.23 -0.69 28.13
CA LEU A 231 14.14 0.26 28.36
C LEU A 231 12.77 -0.43 28.36
N ALA A 232 12.56 -1.40 27.45
CA ALA A 232 11.35 -2.21 27.38
C ALA A 232 11.12 -3.02 28.67
N LEU A 233 12.18 -3.64 29.20
CA LEU A 233 12.11 -4.45 30.43
C LEU A 233 12.00 -3.60 31.70
N TYR A 234 12.67 -2.44 31.74
CA TYR A 234 12.74 -1.59 32.93
C TYR A 234 11.44 -0.84 33.19
N TYR A 235 10.89 -0.17 32.17
CA TYR A 235 9.70 0.66 32.35
C TYR A 235 8.41 -0.16 32.35
N GLN A 236 8.40 -1.36 31.77
CA GLN A 236 7.22 -2.21 31.62
C GLN A 236 6.01 -1.49 30.99
N LYS A 237 6.30 -0.41 30.24
CA LYS A 237 5.33 0.36 29.47
C LYS A 237 5.56 0.03 27.99
N PRO A 238 4.60 -0.60 27.31
CA PRO A 238 4.84 -1.05 25.93
C PRO A 238 5.07 0.13 24.96
N LEU A 239 4.66 1.35 25.33
CA LEU A 239 4.90 2.57 24.56
C LEU A 239 6.39 2.95 24.59
N VAL A 240 7.02 2.86 25.77
CA VAL A 240 8.46 3.10 25.91
C VAL A 240 9.24 2.05 25.13
N ALA A 241 8.81 0.79 25.16
CA ALA A 241 9.40 -0.29 24.36
C ALA A 241 9.32 0.00 22.85
N LEU A 242 8.15 0.39 22.35
CA LEU A 242 7.92 0.68 20.94
C LEU A 242 8.74 1.89 20.46
N LEU A 243 8.77 2.97 21.23
CA LEU A 243 9.57 4.16 20.90
C LEU A 243 11.07 3.85 20.91
N ALA A 244 11.55 3.08 21.89
CA ALA A 244 12.95 2.71 21.99
C ALA A 244 13.38 1.77 20.86
N LEU A 245 12.54 0.79 20.50
CA LEU A 245 12.78 -0.09 19.34
C LEU A 245 12.72 0.69 18.02
N GLY A 246 11.83 1.68 17.90
CA GLY A 246 11.77 2.58 16.76
C GLY A 246 13.06 3.39 16.59
N LEU A 247 13.57 3.99 17.67
CA LEU A 247 14.87 4.68 17.69
C LEU A 247 16.01 3.73 17.32
N ALA A 248 16.03 2.51 17.86
CA ALA A 248 17.04 1.51 17.50
C ALA A 248 16.96 1.10 16.02
N GLY A 249 15.75 1.03 15.47
CA GLY A 249 15.48 0.82 14.05
C GLY A 249 16.03 1.95 13.17
N LEU A 250 15.83 3.21 13.55
CA LEU A 250 16.41 4.36 12.85
C LEU A 250 17.94 4.35 12.88
N VAL A 251 18.54 4.03 14.04
CA VAL A 251 20.00 3.85 14.15
C VAL A 251 20.46 2.73 13.22
N ALA A 252 19.76 1.60 13.18
CA ALA A 252 20.06 0.49 12.27
C ALA A 252 19.94 0.88 10.78
N GLN A 253 18.86 1.55 10.40
CA GLN A 253 18.63 2.03 9.02
C GLN A 253 19.76 2.96 8.57
N SER A 254 20.21 3.88 9.44
CA SER A 254 21.31 4.80 9.12
C SER A 254 22.60 4.08 8.71
N ARG A 255 22.83 2.86 9.22
CA ARG A 255 24.02 2.05 8.89
C ARG A 255 23.93 1.38 7.52
N VAL A 256 22.72 1.01 7.11
CA VAL A 256 22.44 0.43 5.79
C VAL A 256 22.52 1.53 4.72
N GLU A 257 21.91 2.68 4.99
CA GLU A 257 21.89 3.83 4.07
C GLU A 257 23.29 4.43 3.87
N ALA A 258 24.11 4.49 4.92
CA ALA A 258 25.50 4.94 4.82
C ALA A 258 26.43 3.95 4.08
N GLY A 259 25.92 2.78 3.64
CA GLY A 259 26.71 1.76 2.96
C GLY A 259 27.79 1.11 3.83
N ILE A 260 27.76 1.30 5.16
CA ILE A 260 28.78 0.80 6.08
C ILE A 260 28.53 -0.68 6.43
N HIS A 261 27.27 -1.09 6.48
CA HIS A 261 26.84 -2.47 6.76
C HIS A 261 25.70 -2.90 5.86
N SER A 262 25.65 -4.19 5.53
CA SER A 262 24.48 -4.77 4.85
C SER A 262 23.29 -4.91 5.81
N ALA A 263 22.07 -5.01 5.27
CA ALA A 263 20.87 -5.24 6.08
C ALA A 263 20.97 -6.52 6.94
N PHE A 264 21.68 -7.54 6.45
CA PHE A 264 21.92 -8.79 7.19
C PHE A 264 22.87 -8.59 8.37
N GLU A 265 23.96 -7.84 8.20
CA GLU A 265 24.92 -7.54 9.28
C GLU A 265 24.29 -6.66 10.38
N VAL A 266 23.40 -5.75 9.97
CA VAL A 266 22.60 -4.94 10.89
C VAL A 266 21.59 -5.81 11.65
N GLY A 267 20.93 -6.73 10.96
CA GLY A 267 20.01 -7.70 11.55
C GLY A 267 20.68 -8.60 12.59
N TRP A 268 21.85 -9.15 12.27
CA TRP A 268 22.64 -9.94 13.23
C TRP A 268 23.08 -9.12 14.45
N GLY A 269 23.41 -7.84 14.25
CA GLY A 269 23.73 -6.94 15.35
C GLY A 269 22.55 -6.73 16.28
N ALA A 270 21.38 -6.40 15.70
CA ALA A 270 20.14 -6.26 16.47
C ALA A 270 19.81 -7.52 17.27
N LEU A 271 19.88 -8.69 16.63
CA LEU A 271 19.58 -9.96 17.28
C LEU A 271 20.54 -10.26 18.44
N LEU A 272 21.85 -10.08 18.24
CA LEU A 272 22.85 -10.27 19.28
C LEU A 272 22.59 -9.34 20.48
N GLY A 273 22.30 -8.06 20.22
CA GLY A 273 21.97 -7.08 21.26
C GLY A 273 20.75 -7.48 22.10
N VAL A 274 19.66 -7.92 21.45
CA VAL A 274 18.44 -8.39 22.12
C VAL A 274 18.70 -9.66 22.93
N LEU A 275 19.30 -10.69 22.32
CA LEU A 275 19.49 -11.99 22.97
C LEU A 275 20.44 -11.93 24.16
N VAL A 276 21.57 -11.23 24.03
CA VAL A 276 22.54 -11.05 25.12
C VAL A 276 21.91 -10.28 26.27
N THR A 277 21.12 -9.24 25.96
CA THR A 277 20.39 -8.47 26.98
C THR A 277 19.39 -9.35 27.73
N LEU A 278 18.58 -10.13 27.01
CA LEU A 278 17.62 -11.04 27.62
C LEU A 278 18.30 -12.11 28.48
N ALA A 279 19.38 -12.72 27.97
CA ALA A 279 20.13 -13.74 28.70
C ALA A 279 20.77 -13.19 29.97
N ALA A 280 21.43 -12.03 29.89
CA ALA A 280 22.03 -11.37 31.04
C ALA A 280 20.96 -10.96 32.07
N TYR A 281 19.80 -10.49 31.60
CA TYR A 281 18.68 -10.14 32.46
C TYR A 281 18.12 -11.36 33.20
N VAL A 282 17.98 -12.51 32.53
CA VAL A 282 17.54 -13.77 33.15
C VAL A 282 18.56 -14.30 34.16
N LEU A 283 19.86 -14.22 33.85
CA LEU A 283 20.94 -14.69 34.73
C LEU A 283 21.11 -13.82 35.98
N ILE A 284 20.93 -12.51 35.85
CA ILE A 284 21.13 -11.54 36.94
C ILE A 284 19.87 -11.40 37.80
N ARG A 285 18.71 -11.87 37.31
CA ARG A 285 17.50 -11.96 38.14
C ARG A 285 17.84 -12.84 39.35
N PRO A 286 17.84 -12.30 40.58
CA PRO A 286 17.93 -13.16 41.75
C PRO A 286 16.73 -14.12 41.68
N HIS A 287 16.95 -15.42 41.93
CA HIS A 287 15.86 -16.36 42.13
C HIS A 287 15.05 -15.90 43.34
N VAL A 288 14.10 -14.99 43.14
CA VAL A 288 13.07 -14.65 44.11
C VAL A 288 12.12 -15.85 44.11
N LEU A 289 12.42 -16.80 45.00
CA LEU A 289 11.48 -17.80 45.49
C LEU A 289 10.46 -17.12 46.41
#